data_AF-A0A9D9XH71-F1
#
_entry.id   AF-A0A9D9XH71-F1
#
_cell.length_a   1.000
_cell.length_b   1.000
_cell.length_c   1.000
_cell.angle_alpha   90.00
_cell.angle_beta   90.00
_cell.angle_gamma   90.00
#
_symmetry.space_group_name_H-M   'P 1'
#
loop_
_entity.id
_entity.type
_entity.pdbx_description
1 polymer ?
#
loop_
_entity_poly.entity_id
_entity_poly.type
_entity_poly.pdbx_seq_one_letter_code
_entity_poly.pdbx_strand_id
1 'polypeptide(L)'
;MSEISPNEPQKETKEDSSWIFIFLGVALMGGSFFFYYLFDDIEKGGESIKINWMFYLAYKIGGKWTVSIILFVLGVYRTYQGVTMLNKKKN
;
A
#
# COMPACT_ATOMS: atom_id res chain seq x y z
N MET A 1 -32.42 4.72 -43.61
CA MET A 1 -31.48 3.67 -43.18
C MET A 1 -30.12 4.32 -43.21
N SER A 2 -29.68 4.83 -42.06
CA SER A 2 -28.46 5.63 -41.93
C SER A 2 -27.42 4.72 -41.29
N GLU A 3 -26.32 4.52 -42.01
CA GLU A 3 -25.21 3.65 -41.62
C GLU A 3 -24.61 4.12 -40.30
N ILE A 4 -24.71 3.29 -39.26
CA ILE A 4 -24.02 3.50 -37.98
C ILE A 4 -22.76 2.63 -38.00
N SER A 5 -21.62 3.23 -38.34
CA SER A 5 -20.30 2.77 -37.91
C SER A 5 -19.25 3.84 -38.26
N PRO A 6 -18.11 3.97 -37.55
CA PRO A 6 -17.57 3.02 -36.57
C PRO A 6 -17.14 3.65 -35.23
N ASN A 7 -17.18 2.83 -34.19
CA ASN A 7 -16.28 2.87 -33.02
C ASN A 7 -15.67 4.23 -32.67
N GLU A 8 -16.32 4.98 -31.77
CA GLU A 8 -15.56 5.88 -30.92
C GLU A 8 -14.43 5.06 -30.27
N PRO A 9 -13.17 5.47 -30.36
CA PRO A 9 -12.14 4.83 -29.57
C PRO A 9 -12.56 5.06 -28.12
N GLN A 10 -13.00 3.99 -27.45
CA GLN A 10 -13.06 3.97 -26.00
C GLN A 10 -11.69 4.47 -25.55
N LYS A 11 -11.68 5.67 -25.00
CA LYS A 11 -10.49 6.29 -24.44
C LYS A 11 -10.18 5.42 -23.23
N GLU A 12 -9.49 4.31 -23.47
CA GLU A 12 -8.84 3.51 -22.46
C GLU A 12 -8.05 4.54 -21.66
N THR A 13 -8.62 4.93 -20.53
CA THR A 13 -7.89 5.68 -19.54
C THR A 13 -6.85 4.67 -19.14
N LYS A 14 -5.67 4.75 -19.78
CA LYS A 14 -4.47 4.02 -19.43
C LYS A 14 -4.14 4.50 -18.04
N GLU A 15 -4.90 3.98 -17.07
CA GLU A 15 -4.78 4.25 -15.66
C GLU A 15 -3.32 3.94 -15.38
N ASP A 16 -2.61 5.00 -15.06
CA ASP A 16 -1.16 5.01 -15.15
C ASP A 16 -0.68 4.07 -14.05
N SER A 17 -0.51 2.80 -14.39
CA SER A 17 -0.36 1.67 -13.45
C SER A 17 0.71 1.94 -12.39
N SER A 18 1.68 2.79 -12.72
CA SER A 18 2.72 3.29 -11.83
C SER A 18 2.21 4.13 -10.65
N TRP A 19 1.15 4.93 -10.82
CA TRP A 19 0.53 5.70 -9.74
C TRP A 19 -0.13 4.79 -8.70
N ILE A 20 -0.70 3.66 -9.13
CA ILE A 20 -1.29 2.67 -8.21
C ILE A 20 -0.22 2.15 -7.24
N PHE A 21 1.00 1.87 -7.73
CA PHE A 21 2.11 1.44 -6.88
C PHE A 21 2.57 2.52 -5.89
N ILE A 22 2.55 3.79 -6.31
CA ILE A 22 2.89 4.92 -5.44
C ILE A 22 1.84 5.08 -4.33
N PHE A 23 0.55 5.11 -4.69
CA PHE A 23 -0.54 5.19 -3.73
C PHE A 23 -0.54 4.02 -2.77
N LEU A 24 -0.32 2.79 -3.26
CA LEU A 24 -0.22 1.60 -2.42
C LEU A 24 0.95 1.70 -1.45
N GLY A 25 2.11 2.20 -1.90
CA GLY A 25 3.28 2.41 -1.06
C GLY A 25 3.05 3.45 0.04
N VAL A 26 2.40 4.57 -0.28
CA VAL A 26 2.00 5.60 0.70
C VAL A 26 0.96 5.05 1.68
N ALA A 27 -0.02 4.29 1.20
CA ALA A 27 -1.01 3.64 2.06
C ALA A 27 -0.37 2.62 3.01
N LEU A 28 0.63 1.86 2.56
CA LEU A 28 1.41 0.94 3.39
C LEU A 28 2.24 1.67 4.45
N MET A 29 2.84 2.82 4.10
CA MET A 29 3.51 3.69 5.08
C MET A 29 2.53 4.23 6.12
N GLY A 30 1.36 4.73 5.69
CA GLY A 30 0.31 5.19 6.61
C GLY A 30 -0.19 4.04 7.50
N GLY A 31 -0.37 2.86 6.93
CA GLY A 31 -0.70 1.63 7.64
C GLY A 31 0.35 1.26 8.69
N SER A 32 1.65 1.47 8.40
CA SER A 32 2.72 1.26 9.38
C SER A 32 2.53 2.13 10.64
N PHE A 33 2.22 3.41 10.47
CA PHE A 33 1.92 4.30 11.61
C PHE A 33 0.65 3.86 12.33
N PHE A 34 -0.41 3.53 11.59
CA PHE A 34 -1.65 3.04 12.19
C PHE A 34 -1.42 1.80 13.06
N PHE A 35 -0.69 0.81 12.56
CA PHE A 35 -0.34 -0.38 13.35
C PHE A 35 0.54 -0.04 14.55
N TYR A 36 1.49 0.89 14.40
CA TYR A 36 2.32 1.33 15.52
C TYR A 36 1.46 1.87 16.67
N TYR A 37 0.52 2.78 16.38
CA TYR A 37 -0.39 3.32 17.39
C TYR A 37 -1.36 2.27 17.93
N LEU A 38 -1.86 1.38 17.07
CA LEU A 38 -2.74 0.29 17.50
C LEU A 38 -2.05 -0.63 18.52
N PHE A 39 -0.77 -0.99 18.28
CA PHE A 39 0.00 -1.76 19.25
C PHE A 39 0.34 -0.97 20.50
N ASP A 40 0.63 0.33 20.38
CA ASP A 40 0.89 1.20 21.53
C ASP A 40 -0.34 1.33 22.44
N ASP A 41 -1.54 1.44 21.86
CA ASP A 41 -2.81 1.46 22.59
C ASP A 41 -3.11 0.10 23.23
N ILE A 42 -2.80 -1.03 22.58
CA ILE A 42 -2.92 -2.37 23.20
C ILE A 42 -1.98 -2.51 24.39
N GLU A 43 -0.72 -2.08 24.24
CA GLU A 43 0.29 -2.14 25.31
C GLU A 43 -0.12 -1.30 26.51
N LYS A 44 -0.79 -0.16 26.29
CA LYS A 44 -1.21 0.78 27.35
C LYS A 44 -2.58 0.45 27.96
N GLY A 45 -3.54 0.05 27.13
CA GLY A 45 -4.94 -0.16 27.50
C GLY A 45 -5.28 -1.59 27.88
N GLY A 46 -4.43 -2.57 27.54
CA GLY A 46 -4.67 -3.99 27.81
C GLY A 46 -5.81 -4.60 26.99
N GLU A 47 -6.33 -3.88 25.98
CA GLU A 47 -7.42 -4.37 25.15
C GLU A 47 -6.95 -5.48 24.19
N SER A 48 -7.74 -6.56 24.14
CA SER A 48 -7.48 -7.71 23.27
C SER A 48 -8.08 -7.46 21.89
N ILE A 49 -7.32 -6.80 21.01
CA ILE A 49 -7.74 -6.58 19.61
C ILE A 49 -7.48 -7.86 18.79
N LYS A 50 -8.44 -8.23 17.92
CA LYS A 50 -8.28 -9.32 16.96
C LYS A 50 -7.35 -8.88 15.82
N ILE A 51 -6.06 -9.15 15.97
CA ILE A 51 -5.04 -8.90 14.95
C ILE A 51 -4.82 -10.17 14.13
N ASN A 52 -4.59 -10.02 12.82
CA ASN A 52 -4.25 -11.14 11.94
C ASN A 52 -2.95 -11.82 12.42
N TRP A 53 -2.93 -13.16 12.42
CA TRP A 53 -1.87 -13.98 13.00
C TRP A 53 -0.47 -13.57 12.52
N MET A 54 -0.33 -13.19 11.25
CA MET A 54 0.95 -12.83 10.65
C MET A 54 1.55 -11.57 11.31
N PHE A 55 0.73 -10.56 11.59
CA PHE A 55 1.14 -9.36 12.31
C PHE A 55 1.35 -9.64 13.80
N TYR A 56 0.53 -10.51 14.39
CA TYR A 56 0.70 -10.95 15.76
C TYR A 56 2.03 -11.69 15.97
N LEU A 57 2.44 -12.54 15.02
CA LEU A 57 3.71 -13.26 15.08
C LEU A 57 4.91 -12.29 15.00
N ALA A 58 4.87 -11.35 14.06
CA ALA A 58 5.89 -10.32 13.94
C ALA A 58 5.96 -9.42 15.19
N TYR A 59 4.81 -9.07 15.77
CA TYR A 59 4.72 -8.34 17.03
C TYR A 59 5.27 -9.16 18.20
N LYS A 60 5.00 -10.46 18.29
CA LYS A 60 5.50 -11.32 19.37
C LYS A 60 7.02 -11.48 19.34
N ILE A 61 7.64 -11.43 18.16
CA ILE A 61 9.09 -11.62 17.98
C ILE A 61 9.87 -10.32 18.28
N GLY A 62 9.38 -9.17 17.80
CA GLY A 62 10.14 -7.91 17.91
C GLY A 62 9.33 -6.68 18.26
N GLY A 63 8.10 -6.87 18.74
CA GLY A 63 7.21 -5.81 19.21
C GLY A 63 6.66 -4.94 18.08
N LYS A 64 6.08 -3.80 18.50
CA LYS A 64 5.48 -2.81 17.59
C LYS A 64 6.46 -2.28 16.54
N TRP A 65 7.74 -2.13 16.91
CA TRP A 65 8.79 -1.63 16.04
C TRP A 65 9.05 -2.54 14.84
N THR A 66 9.09 -3.85 15.04
CA THR A 66 9.32 -4.80 13.94
C THR A 66 8.18 -4.78 12.92
N VAL A 67 6.93 -4.76 13.37
CA VAL A 67 5.77 -4.70 12.45
C VAL A 67 5.77 -3.40 11.67
N SER A 68 6.03 -2.28 12.35
CA SER A 68 6.08 -0.96 11.74
C SER A 68 7.21 -0.85 10.71
N ILE A 69 8.42 -1.33 11.02
CA ILE A 69 9.55 -1.31 10.08
C ILE A 69 9.27 -2.16 8.84
N ILE A 70 8.72 -3.37 9.00
CA ILE A 70 8.41 -4.26 7.87
C ILE A 70 7.43 -3.59 6.91
N LEU A 71 6.32 -3.05 7.44
CA LEU A 71 5.31 -2.35 6.65
C LEU A 71 5.87 -1.10 5.99
N PHE A 72 6.71 -0.35 6.69
CA PHE A 72 7.32 0.87 6.18
C PHE A 72 8.29 0.57 5.03
N VAL A 73 9.18 -0.42 5.20
CA VAL A 73 10.13 -0.84 4.16
C VAL A 73 9.38 -1.38 2.93
N LEU A 74 8.32 -2.16 3.12
CA LEU A 74 7.45 -2.61 2.03
C LEU A 74 6.79 -1.42 1.31
N GLY A 75 6.31 -0.42 2.06
CA GLY A 75 5.77 0.82 1.51
C GLY A 75 6.79 1.57 0.65
N VAL A 76 7.99 1.82 1.20
CA VAL A 76 9.12 2.44 0.46
C VAL A 76 9.43 1.67 -0.81
N TYR A 77 9.53 0.35 -0.73
CA TYR A 77 9.87 -0.50 -1.87
C TYR A 77 8.81 -0.42 -2.99
N ARG A 78 7.52 -0.42 -2.64
CA ARG A 78 6.42 -0.25 -3.61
C ARG A 78 6.41 1.13 -4.23
N THR A 79 6.62 2.18 -3.44
CA THR A 79 6.75 3.55 -3.96
C THR A 79 7.95 3.66 -4.92
N TYR A 80 9.09 3.07 -4.57
CA TYR A 80 10.28 3.05 -5.43
C TYR A 80 10.02 2.33 -6.76
N GLN A 81 9.31 1.19 -6.74
CA GLN A 81 8.88 0.51 -7.97
C GLN A 81 7.96 1.40 -8.83
N GLY A 82 6.99 2.08 -8.22
CA GLY A 82 6.12 3.00 -8.93
C GLY A 82 6.89 4.16 -9.58
N VAL A 83 7.83 4.77 -8.85
CA VAL A 83 8.67 5.86 -9.36
C VAL A 83 9.60 5.40 -10.49
N THR A 84 10.21 4.22 -10.36
CA THR A 84 11.08 3.68 -11.42
C THR A 84 10.30 3.33 -12.68
N MET A 85 9.06 2.84 -12.56
CA MET A 85 8.17 2.63 -13.70
C MET A 85 7.76 3.95 -14.38
N LEU A 86 7.47 5.01 -13.62
CA LEU A 86 7.21 6.35 -14.17
C LEU A 86 8.42 6.90 -14.94
N ASN A 87 9.62 6.76 -14.37
CA ASN A 87 10.85 7.22 -15.02
C ASN A 87 11.14 6.45 -16.31
N LYS A 88 10.88 5.13 -16.33
CA LYS A 88 11.07 4.29 -17.52
C LYS A 88 10.07 4.59 -18.63
N LYS A 89 8.86 5.06 -18.29
CA LYS A 89 7.84 5.48 -19.26
C LYS A 89 8.15 6.84 -19.92
N LYS A 90 9.02 7.64 -19.29
CA LYS A 90 9.40 8.99 -19.75
C LYS A 90 10.59 8.99 -20.72
N ASN A 91 11.40 7.93 -20.74
CA ASN A 91 12.53 7.71 -21.66
C ASN A 91 12.11 6.82 -22.83
#